data_AF-A0A167CN66-F1
#
_entry.id   AF-A0A167CN66-F1
#
_cell.length_a   1.000
_cell.length_b   1.000
_cell.length_c   1.000
_cell.angle_alpha   90.00
_cell.angle_beta   90.00
_cell.angle_gamma   90.00
#
_symmetry.space_group_name_H-M   'P 1'
#
loop_
_entity.id
_entity.type
_entity.pdbx_description
1 polymer ?
#
loop_
_entity_poly.entity_id
_entity_poly.type
_entity_poly.pdbx_seq_one_letter_code
_entity_poly.pdbx_strand_id
1 'polypeptide(L)'
;MPDALSKTIPIWCSVLNYLALGGDVMFFTPPNTVSASEHDQIRSRVIGWAELAVNNGIDVEMLKTKITKPLRPLWITPDAYLPDEVPEFDEFYPLILCTASRMVQDGTEHRQGYTYVQGAADDHEEWAQLLTPELLWFNRDSLGDSKHTDSELHEMIENLAEQSSRLGAGQNKDTSEITLIKPTNISIASRSGCDVEDFVKFDLIIDLSEKSMSADDDNRKSGYRKLTYPLAAGKKGSKELRTILPDLVAVVSNESLFKGKILVICDTGTDFSVGVALVIVCLFYSLSYDCLDSRTTAFLDKTEIRKRLVHIISEHKCNPSRNTLNAVNAYLMG
;
A
#
# COMPACT_ATOMS: atom_id res chain seq x y z
N MET A 1 7.47 3.70 25.20
CA MET A 1 6.43 3.83 24.15
C MET A 1 6.99 4.69 23.02
N PRO A 2 6.79 4.33 21.75
CA PRO A 2 7.30 5.12 20.63
C PRO A 2 6.61 6.50 20.55
N ASP A 3 7.39 7.58 20.57
CA ASP A 3 6.87 8.97 20.59
C ASP A 3 5.97 9.25 19.38
N ALA A 4 6.40 8.87 18.18
CA ALA A 4 5.64 9.12 16.95
C ALA A 4 4.25 8.44 16.95
N LEU A 5 4.16 7.20 17.43
CA LEU A 5 2.92 6.44 17.46
C LEU A 5 1.97 6.90 18.58
N SER A 6 2.53 7.41 19.69
CA SER A 6 1.76 7.93 20.82
C SER A 6 0.82 9.09 20.46
N LYS A 7 1.09 9.75 19.32
CA LYS A 7 0.30 10.86 18.76
C LYS A 7 -0.46 10.42 17.52
N THR A 8 0.24 9.75 16.59
CA THR A 8 -0.31 9.40 15.27
C THR A 8 -1.54 8.49 15.36
N ILE A 9 -1.50 7.47 16.22
CA ILE A 9 -2.62 6.53 16.36
C ILE A 9 -3.85 7.22 16.99
N PRO A 10 -3.71 7.97 18.11
CA PRO A 10 -4.79 8.82 18.61
C PRO A 10 -5.37 9.79 17.59
N ILE A 11 -4.54 10.39 16.74
CA ILE A 11 -5.01 11.30 15.68
C ILE A 11 -5.92 10.56 14.72
N TRP A 12 -5.51 9.39 14.22
CA TRP A 12 -6.33 8.57 13.34
C TRP A 12 -7.64 8.13 13.99
N CYS A 13 -7.60 7.64 15.25
CA CYS A 13 -8.80 7.29 15.98
C CYS A 13 -9.76 8.48 16.09
N SER A 14 -9.25 9.66 16.43
CA SER A 14 -10.07 10.87 16.59
C SER A 14 -10.68 11.36 15.28
N VAL A 15 -9.92 11.34 14.18
CA VAL A 15 -10.43 11.68 12.84
C VAL A 15 -11.54 10.70 12.42
N LEU A 16 -11.32 9.40 12.57
CA LEU A 16 -12.31 8.39 12.21
C LEU A 16 -13.56 8.47 13.10
N ASN A 17 -13.39 8.70 14.40
CA ASN A 17 -14.50 8.94 15.33
C ASN A 17 -15.33 10.15 14.91
N TYR A 18 -14.67 11.26 14.61
CA TYR A 18 -15.37 12.48 14.18
C TYR A 18 -16.14 12.28 12.88
N LEU A 19 -15.55 11.60 11.89
CA LEU A 19 -16.21 11.32 10.62
C LEU A 19 -17.40 10.36 10.75
N ALA A 20 -17.29 9.32 11.58
CA ALA A 20 -18.32 8.30 11.72
C ALA A 20 -19.43 8.68 12.71
N LEU A 21 -19.10 9.35 13.81
CA LEU A 21 -20.02 9.60 14.93
C LEU A 21 -20.48 11.06 15.00
N GLY A 22 -19.72 12.00 14.41
CA GLY A 22 -19.95 13.43 14.52
C GLY A 22 -19.77 13.96 15.95
N GLY A 23 -20.26 15.19 16.19
CA GLY A 23 -20.22 15.82 17.50
C GLY A 23 -18.84 16.32 17.92
N ASP A 24 -18.55 16.26 19.22
CA ASP A 24 -17.31 16.77 19.79
C ASP A 24 -16.10 15.90 19.44
N VAL A 25 -14.93 16.53 19.29
CA VAL A 25 -13.68 15.83 19.00
C VAL A 25 -13.29 14.92 20.17
N MET A 26 -13.33 13.60 19.93
CA MET A 26 -12.93 12.56 20.87
C MET A 26 -11.45 12.16 20.64
N PHE A 27 -10.55 12.81 21.37
CA PHE A 27 -9.10 12.60 21.24
C PHE A 27 -8.52 12.05 22.54
N PHE A 28 -7.88 10.87 22.48
CA PHE A 28 -7.35 10.17 23.64
C PHE A 28 -5.85 9.94 23.48
N THR A 29 -5.02 10.64 24.25
CA THR A 29 -3.57 10.48 24.24
C THR A 29 -3.05 9.96 25.57
N PRO A 30 -1.91 9.25 25.59
CA PRO A 30 -1.27 8.85 26.83
C PRO A 30 -0.66 10.07 27.54
N PRO A 31 -1.12 10.43 28.75
CA PRO A 31 -0.72 11.68 29.44
C PRO A 31 0.76 11.69 29.87
N ASN A 32 1.37 10.52 30.03
CA ASN A 32 2.79 10.38 30.40
C ASN A 32 3.75 10.66 29.23
N THR A 33 3.24 10.87 28.01
CA THR A 33 4.07 11.06 26.81
C THR A 33 3.62 12.26 26.01
N VAL A 34 2.32 12.53 25.95
CA VAL A 34 1.77 13.72 25.31
C VAL A 34 1.33 14.70 26.39
N SER A 35 2.00 15.86 26.46
CA SER A 35 1.65 16.91 27.42
C SER A 35 0.25 17.48 27.16
N ALA A 36 -0.39 18.09 28.16
CA ALA A 36 -1.70 18.72 27.98
C ALA A 36 -1.70 19.81 26.90
N SER A 37 -0.65 20.63 26.84
CA SER A 37 -0.50 21.66 25.81
C SER A 37 -0.40 21.06 24.40
N GLU A 38 0.37 20.00 24.23
CA GLU A 38 0.50 19.29 22.95
C GLU A 38 -0.82 18.60 22.57
N HIS A 39 -1.49 17.98 23.54
CA HIS A 39 -2.81 17.39 23.36
C HIS A 39 -3.81 18.40 22.79
N ASP A 40 -3.92 19.58 23.41
CA ASP A 40 -4.87 20.62 22.99
C ASP A 40 -4.55 21.17 21.60
N GLN A 41 -3.27 21.38 21.29
CA GLN A 41 -2.82 21.83 19.97
C GLN A 41 -3.10 20.81 18.85
N ILE A 42 -2.99 19.52 19.15
CA ILE A 42 -3.32 18.45 18.21
C ILE A 42 -4.85 18.36 18.05
N ARG A 43 -5.58 18.36 19.18
CA ARG A 43 -7.04 18.27 19.21
C ARG A 43 -7.69 19.35 18.35
N SER A 44 -7.19 20.57 18.40
CA SER A 44 -7.72 21.70 17.61
C SER A 44 -7.54 21.54 16.09
N ARG A 45 -6.71 20.61 15.63
CA ARG A 45 -6.45 20.35 14.20
C ARG A 45 -7.24 19.16 13.64
N VAL A 46 -7.84 18.34 14.50
CA VAL A 46 -8.54 17.11 14.09
C VAL A 46 -9.63 17.39 13.07
N ILE A 47 -10.43 18.44 13.26
CA ILE A 47 -11.51 18.80 12.33
C ILE A 47 -10.96 19.06 10.93
N GLY A 48 -9.87 19.84 10.82
CA GLY A 48 -9.24 20.11 9.52
C GLY A 48 -8.66 18.86 8.86
N TRP A 49 -8.17 17.88 9.63
CA TRP A 49 -7.74 16.59 9.08
C TRP A 49 -8.91 15.71 8.64
N ALA A 50 -10.04 15.76 9.35
CA ALA A 50 -11.26 15.09 8.94
C ALA A 50 -11.80 15.68 7.62
N GLU A 51 -11.84 17.01 7.50
CA GLU A 51 -12.18 17.69 6.24
C GLU A 51 -11.22 17.30 5.11
N LEU A 52 -9.91 17.25 5.39
CA LEU A 52 -8.92 16.79 4.42
C LEU A 52 -9.18 15.35 3.98
N ALA A 53 -9.51 14.44 4.92
CA ALA A 53 -9.83 13.05 4.60
C ALA A 53 -11.05 12.94 3.67
N VAL A 54 -12.13 13.66 3.96
CA VAL A 54 -13.31 13.73 3.08
C VAL A 54 -12.95 14.28 1.71
N ASN A 55 -12.16 15.36 1.68
CA ASN A 55 -11.68 15.97 0.44
C ASN A 55 -10.73 15.06 -0.36
N ASN A 56 -10.20 13.98 0.22
CA ASN A 56 -9.40 12.98 -0.49
C ASN A 56 -10.20 11.72 -0.85
N GLY A 57 -11.51 11.71 -0.64
CA GLY A 57 -12.41 10.65 -1.12
C GLY A 57 -12.63 9.51 -0.13
N ILE A 58 -12.48 9.75 1.18
CA ILE A 58 -12.87 8.74 2.17
C ILE A 58 -14.38 8.49 2.11
N ASP A 59 -14.79 7.23 2.16
CA ASP A 59 -16.21 6.85 2.18
C ASP A 59 -16.78 6.97 3.60
N VAL A 60 -17.32 8.15 3.91
CA VAL A 60 -17.89 8.46 5.23
C VAL A 60 -19.12 7.60 5.54
N GLU A 61 -19.94 7.27 4.54
CA GLU A 61 -21.14 6.47 4.76
C GLU A 61 -20.76 5.03 5.12
N MET A 62 -19.77 4.45 4.44
CA MET A 62 -19.21 3.17 4.84
C MET A 62 -18.63 3.22 6.25
N LEU A 63 -17.88 4.28 6.61
CA LEU A 63 -17.34 4.44 7.97
C LEU A 63 -18.44 4.45 9.04
N LYS A 64 -19.55 5.18 8.81
CA LYS A 64 -20.71 5.21 9.72
C LYS A 64 -21.32 3.82 9.94
N THR A 65 -21.30 2.93 8.94
CA THR A 65 -21.79 1.55 9.11
C THR A 65 -20.85 0.67 9.93
N LYS A 66 -19.55 0.99 9.95
CA LYS A 66 -18.51 0.16 10.60
C LYS A 66 -18.16 0.64 12.00
N ILE A 67 -18.13 1.95 12.22
CA ILE A 67 -17.73 2.57 13.48
C ILE A 67 -18.99 3.12 14.16
N THR A 68 -19.61 2.28 14.99
CA THR A 68 -20.83 2.65 15.75
C THR A 68 -20.56 3.12 17.17
N LYS A 69 -19.33 2.94 17.65
CA LYS A 69 -18.81 3.39 18.94
C LYS A 69 -17.41 4.00 18.74
N PRO A 70 -16.96 4.90 19.63
CA PRO A 70 -15.64 5.53 19.49
C PRO A 70 -14.51 4.51 19.50
N LEU A 71 -13.51 4.69 18.64
CA LEU A 71 -12.22 4.02 18.71
C LEU A 71 -11.38 4.68 19.81
N ARG A 72 -10.86 3.89 20.75
CA ARG A 72 -9.99 4.39 21.82
C ARG A 72 -8.68 3.60 21.89
N PRO A 73 -7.53 4.26 21.64
CA PRO A 73 -6.24 3.61 21.79
C PRO A 73 -5.88 3.38 23.25
N LEU A 74 -5.46 2.16 23.58
CA LEU A 74 -4.97 1.77 24.91
C LEU A 74 -3.58 1.16 24.77
N TRP A 75 -2.60 1.75 25.44
CA TRP A 75 -1.21 1.30 25.35
C TRP A 75 -0.88 0.27 26.43
N ILE A 76 -0.30 -0.85 26.00
CA ILE A 76 0.20 -1.91 26.86
C ILE A 76 1.73 -1.96 26.69
N THR A 77 2.45 -1.70 27.77
CA THR A 77 3.92 -1.72 27.83
C THR A 77 4.39 -2.94 28.63
N PRO A 78 5.69 -3.29 28.60
CA PRO A 78 6.20 -4.39 29.41
C PRO A 78 6.03 -4.17 30.92
N ASP A 79 5.92 -2.91 31.35
CA ASP A 79 5.69 -2.52 32.74
C ASP A 79 4.18 -2.39 33.09
N ALA A 80 3.28 -2.61 32.12
CA ALA A 80 1.85 -2.48 32.35
C ALA A 80 1.33 -3.68 33.15
N TYR A 81 0.50 -3.39 34.15
CA TYR A 81 -0.26 -4.42 34.84
C TYR A 81 -1.48 -4.78 34.00
N LEU A 82 -1.60 -6.06 33.64
CA LEU A 82 -2.78 -6.60 32.99
C LEU A 82 -3.78 -7.05 34.06
N PRO A 83 -5.08 -6.78 33.88
CA PRO A 83 -6.10 -7.29 34.79
C PRO A 83 -6.16 -8.82 34.73
N ASP A 84 -6.51 -9.45 35.87
CA ASP A 84 -6.65 -10.91 35.96
C ASP A 84 -7.83 -11.44 35.12
N GLU A 85 -8.86 -10.60 34.93
CA GLU A 85 -10.04 -10.88 34.11
C GLU A 85 -10.01 -10.03 32.83
N VAL A 86 -10.58 -10.58 31.76
CA VAL A 86 -10.67 -9.87 30.47
C VAL A 86 -11.62 -8.68 30.62
N PRO A 87 -11.16 -7.43 30.39
CA PRO A 87 -12.01 -6.26 30.55
C PRO A 87 -13.06 -6.16 29.44
N GLU A 88 -14.27 -5.76 29.82
CA GLU A 88 -15.36 -5.45 28.89
C GLU A 88 -15.39 -3.95 28.58
N PHE A 89 -15.62 -3.60 27.30
CA PHE A 89 -15.63 -2.22 26.82
C PHE A 89 -16.92 -1.92 26.05
N ASP A 90 -17.98 -1.59 26.78
CA ASP A 90 -19.29 -1.33 26.18
C ASP A 90 -19.41 0.04 25.51
N GLU A 91 -18.65 1.03 25.97
CA GLU A 91 -18.80 2.41 25.51
C GLU A 91 -17.95 2.74 24.27
N PHE A 92 -16.93 1.93 23.97
CA PHE A 92 -15.97 2.21 22.92
C PHE A 92 -15.31 0.92 22.40
N TYR A 93 -14.75 0.98 21.19
CA TYR A 93 -13.90 -0.08 20.65
C TYR A 93 -12.46 0.14 21.12
N PRO A 94 -11.88 -0.77 21.92
CA PRO A 94 -10.51 -0.65 22.36
C PRO A 94 -9.55 -0.99 21.20
N LEU A 95 -8.64 -0.08 20.87
CA LEU A 95 -7.50 -0.37 20.02
C LEU A 95 -6.29 -0.65 20.93
N ILE A 96 -6.01 -1.92 21.19
CA ILE A 96 -4.93 -2.32 22.08
C ILE A 96 -3.59 -2.21 21.34
N LEU A 97 -2.74 -1.30 21.80
CA LEU A 97 -1.44 -0.98 21.24
C LEU A 97 -0.35 -1.56 22.13
N CYS A 98 0.14 -2.74 21.75
CA CYS A 98 1.18 -3.44 22.49
C CYS A 98 2.57 -2.97 22.05
N THR A 99 3.42 -2.64 23.01
CA THR A 99 4.86 -2.45 22.78
C THR A 99 5.63 -3.47 23.59
N ALA A 100 6.39 -4.31 22.90
CA ALA A 100 7.28 -5.29 23.53
C ALA A 100 8.64 -4.68 23.92
N SER A 101 8.96 -3.52 23.36
CA SER A 101 10.25 -2.86 23.50
C SER A 101 10.37 -2.12 24.82
N ARG A 102 11.48 -2.31 25.52
CA ARG A 102 11.82 -1.55 26.72
C ARG A 102 12.36 -0.17 26.33
N MET A 103 11.96 0.86 27.05
CA MET A 103 12.59 2.18 26.91
C MET A 103 13.85 2.22 27.77
N VAL A 104 15.00 2.59 27.17
CA VAL A 104 16.28 2.71 27.87
C VAL A 104 16.81 4.14 27.71
N GLN A 105 17.41 4.68 28.77
CA GLN A 105 17.72 6.11 28.88
C GLN A 105 18.65 6.62 27.77
N ASP A 106 19.68 5.84 27.43
CA ASP A 106 20.68 6.20 26.42
C ASP A 106 20.41 5.58 25.05
N GLY A 107 19.20 5.01 24.84
CA GLY A 107 18.82 4.32 23.61
C GLY A 107 19.53 2.98 23.36
N THR A 108 20.54 2.64 24.16
CA THR A 108 21.28 1.37 24.09
C THR A 108 21.49 0.80 25.49
N GLU A 109 21.37 -0.51 25.64
CA GLU A 109 21.62 -1.23 26.90
C GLU A 109 22.41 -2.51 26.62
N HIS A 110 23.61 -2.62 27.19
CA HIS A 110 24.39 -3.85 27.11
C HIS A 110 23.77 -4.92 28.02
N ARG A 111 23.47 -6.08 27.43
CA ARG A 111 22.90 -7.24 28.12
C ARG A 111 23.82 -8.44 27.97
N GLN A 112 23.54 -9.49 28.72
CA GLN A 112 24.32 -10.72 28.62
C GLN A 112 24.10 -11.35 27.23
N GLY A 113 25.13 -11.33 26.39
CA GLY A 113 25.13 -11.97 25.07
C GLY A 113 24.64 -11.11 23.90
N TYR A 114 24.10 -9.91 24.15
CA TYR A 114 23.68 -8.99 23.08
C TYR A 114 23.63 -7.54 23.57
N THR A 115 23.61 -6.61 22.62
CA THR A 115 23.36 -5.19 22.91
C THR A 115 21.96 -4.83 22.43
N TYR A 116 21.09 -4.43 23.36
CA TYR A 116 19.77 -3.93 23.00
C TYR A 116 19.92 -2.50 22.48
N VAL A 117 19.45 -2.25 21.26
CA VAL A 117 19.41 -0.92 20.64
C VAL A 117 17.94 -0.58 20.38
N GLN A 118 17.45 0.48 21.03
CA GLN A 118 16.07 0.91 20.91
C GLN A 118 15.77 1.36 19.48
N GLY A 119 14.76 0.78 18.86
CA GLY A 119 14.35 1.09 17.47
C GLY A 119 15.13 0.32 16.40
N ALA A 120 16.09 -0.53 16.75
CA ALA A 120 16.85 -1.31 15.76
C ALA A 120 16.01 -2.32 14.96
N ALA A 121 14.77 -2.58 15.40
CA ALA A 121 13.84 -3.48 14.71
C ALA A 121 12.81 -2.75 13.83
N ASP A 122 12.81 -1.41 13.78
CA ASP A 122 11.76 -0.64 13.10
C ASP A 122 11.84 -0.78 11.56
N ASP A 123 13.05 -0.82 10.99
CA ASP A 123 13.30 -0.96 9.55
C ASP A 123 13.63 -2.40 9.17
N HIS A 124 12.62 -3.27 9.19
CA HIS A 124 12.78 -4.70 8.88
C HIS A 124 13.37 -4.99 7.51
N GLU A 125 13.23 -4.08 6.55
CA GLU A 125 13.84 -4.17 5.24
C GLU A 125 15.37 -4.25 5.28
N GLU A 126 16.00 -3.73 6.34
CA GLU A 126 17.46 -3.74 6.51
C GLU A 126 18.00 -5.06 7.10
N TRP A 127 17.16 -5.84 7.80
CA TRP A 127 17.60 -7.05 8.52
C TRP A 127 16.85 -8.33 8.17
N ALA A 128 15.59 -8.25 7.73
CA ALA A 128 14.76 -9.41 7.47
C ALA A 128 15.15 -10.17 6.20
N GLN A 129 15.77 -9.51 5.22
CA GLN A 129 16.16 -10.09 3.94
C GLN A 129 14.98 -10.83 3.26
N LEU A 130 15.01 -12.18 3.21
CA LEU A 130 13.95 -13.02 2.63
C LEU A 130 12.93 -13.53 3.65
N LEU A 131 13.10 -13.23 4.94
CA LEU A 131 12.23 -13.69 6.02
C LEU A 131 10.94 -12.87 6.06
N THR A 132 9.89 -13.40 5.44
CA THR A 132 8.54 -12.81 5.53
C THR A 132 7.86 -13.19 6.84
N PRO A 133 6.85 -12.43 7.31
CA PRO A 133 6.05 -12.81 8.47
C PRO A 133 5.47 -14.21 8.37
N GLU A 134 4.98 -14.60 7.19
CA GLU A 134 4.43 -15.93 6.95
C GLU A 134 5.50 -17.01 7.14
N LEU A 135 6.67 -16.84 6.51
CA LEU A 135 7.79 -17.77 6.67
C LEU A 135 8.22 -17.90 8.12
N LEU A 136 8.31 -16.78 8.86
CA LEU A 136 8.65 -16.78 10.28
C LEU A 136 7.62 -17.55 11.10
N TRP A 137 6.33 -17.27 10.96
CA TRP A 137 5.29 -17.88 11.78
C TRP A 137 5.10 -19.37 11.49
N PHE A 138 5.18 -19.79 10.22
CA PHE A 138 5.08 -21.21 9.85
C PHE A 138 6.28 -22.04 10.32
N ASN A 139 7.47 -21.43 10.41
CA ASN A 139 8.71 -22.13 10.75
C ASN A 139 9.26 -21.72 12.11
N ARG A 140 8.44 -21.09 12.97
CA ARG A 140 8.85 -20.49 14.24
C ARG A 140 9.63 -21.45 15.14
N ASP A 141 9.18 -22.69 15.26
CA ASP A 141 9.82 -23.67 16.15
C ASP A 141 11.21 -24.07 15.65
N SER A 142 11.40 -24.14 14.33
CA SER A 142 12.70 -24.46 13.73
C SER A 142 13.63 -23.25 13.73
N LEU A 143 13.14 -22.07 13.30
CA LEU A 143 13.94 -20.84 13.28
C LEU A 143 14.27 -20.33 14.69
N GLY A 144 13.45 -20.70 15.68
CA GLY A 144 13.62 -20.31 17.08
C GLY A 144 14.54 -21.22 17.91
N ASP A 145 15.10 -22.29 17.35
CA ASP A 145 16.05 -23.13 18.10
C ASP A 145 17.38 -22.38 18.30
N SER A 146 17.67 -22.04 19.56
CA SER A 146 18.88 -21.33 20.00
C SER A 146 20.20 -22.04 19.69
N LYS A 147 20.17 -23.28 19.19
CA LYS A 147 21.36 -24.00 18.75
C LYS A 147 21.85 -23.58 17.37
N HIS A 148 20.97 -22.99 16.55
CA HIS A 148 21.36 -22.53 15.22
C HIS A 148 22.31 -21.34 15.32
N THR A 149 23.34 -21.38 14.47
CA THR A 149 24.21 -20.23 14.22
C THR A 149 23.56 -19.26 13.25
N ASP A 150 24.02 -18.00 13.24
CA ASP A 150 23.51 -16.99 12.30
C ASP A 150 23.59 -17.47 10.84
N SER A 151 24.70 -18.11 10.45
CA SER A 151 24.87 -18.63 9.08
C SER A 151 23.86 -19.73 8.73
N GLU A 152 23.59 -20.66 9.66
CA GLU A 152 22.59 -21.71 9.46
C GLU A 152 21.19 -21.13 9.33
N LEU A 153 20.85 -20.11 10.12
CA LEU A 153 19.58 -19.41 10.02
C LEU A 153 19.41 -18.73 8.64
N HIS A 154 20.44 -18.06 8.12
CA HIS A 154 20.39 -17.45 6.80
C HIS A 154 20.17 -18.51 5.70
N GLU A 155 20.90 -19.63 5.74
CA GLU A 155 20.74 -20.73 4.78
C GLU A 155 19.35 -21.38 4.88
N MET A 156 18.81 -21.53 6.09
CA MET A 156 17.45 -22.03 6.30
C MET A 156 16.41 -21.06 5.71
N ILE A 157 16.57 -19.76 5.92
CA ILE A 157 15.66 -18.73 5.37
C ILE A 157 15.69 -18.74 3.84
N GLU A 158 16.86 -18.80 3.23
CA GLU A 158 17.01 -18.91 1.76
C GLU A 158 16.33 -20.17 1.23
N ASN A 159 16.59 -21.33 1.84
CA ASN A 159 15.97 -22.59 1.44
C ASN A 159 14.44 -22.57 1.59
N LEU A 160 13.93 -21.99 2.68
CA LEU A 160 12.49 -21.84 2.91
C LEU A 160 11.84 -20.89 1.90
N ALA A 161 12.50 -19.77 1.58
CA ALA A 161 12.03 -18.85 0.55
C ALA A 161 12.02 -19.50 -0.83
N GLU A 162 13.06 -20.27 -1.17
CA GLU A 162 13.11 -21.05 -2.41
C GLU A 162 12.00 -22.10 -2.47
N GLN A 163 11.83 -22.90 -1.40
CA GLN A 163 10.78 -23.90 -1.32
C GLN A 163 9.39 -23.28 -1.41
N SER A 164 9.16 -22.15 -0.74
CA SER A 164 7.90 -21.40 -0.83
C SER A 164 7.67 -20.85 -2.25
N SER A 165 8.71 -20.42 -2.95
CA SER A 165 8.58 -20.01 -4.36
C SER A 165 8.24 -21.20 -5.29
N ARG A 166 8.82 -22.38 -5.03
CA ARG A 166 8.59 -23.61 -5.80
C ARG A 166 7.22 -24.25 -5.50
N LEU A 167 6.80 -24.26 -4.25
CA LEU A 167 5.49 -24.76 -3.79
C LEU A 167 4.38 -23.75 -4.11
N GLY A 168 4.67 -22.44 -4.03
CA GLY A 168 3.79 -21.36 -4.45
C GLY A 168 3.48 -21.39 -5.95
N ALA A 169 4.41 -21.90 -6.77
CA ALA A 169 4.15 -22.18 -8.19
C ALA A 169 3.14 -23.32 -8.43
N GLY A 170 2.85 -24.14 -7.40
CA GLY A 170 1.91 -25.27 -7.49
C GLY A 170 0.63 -25.15 -6.65
N GLN A 171 0.62 -24.34 -5.57
CA GLN A 171 -0.51 -24.28 -4.62
C GLN A 171 -0.92 -22.88 -4.13
N ASN A 172 -0.28 -21.79 -4.56
CA ASN A 172 -0.83 -20.42 -4.44
C ASN A 172 -1.38 -19.94 -5.79
N LYS A 173 -2.37 -20.67 -6.31
CA LYS A 173 -3.16 -20.27 -7.48
C LYS A 173 -4.29 -19.28 -7.14
N ASP A 174 -4.09 -18.49 -6.07
CA ASP A 174 -5.04 -17.48 -5.57
C ASP A 174 -4.52 -16.03 -5.72
N THR A 175 -3.38 -15.81 -6.39
CA THR A 175 -2.96 -14.45 -6.81
C THR A 175 -2.71 -14.36 -8.31
N SER A 176 -3.49 -15.10 -9.10
CA SER A 176 -3.72 -14.85 -10.53
C SER A 176 -4.79 -13.76 -10.73
N GLU A 177 -4.82 -12.74 -9.87
CA GLU A 177 -5.93 -11.79 -9.87
C GLU A 177 -5.55 -10.54 -10.66
N ILE A 178 -5.71 -10.67 -11.97
CA ILE A 178 -5.94 -9.51 -12.82
C ILE A 178 -7.12 -8.73 -12.22
N THR A 179 -6.80 -7.60 -11.60
CA THR A 179 -7.77 -6.81 -10.82
C THR A 179 -8.38 -5.76 -11.72
N LEU A 180 -9.68 -5.86 -12.00
CA LEU A 180 -10.42 -4.83 -12.71
C LEU A 180 -10.71 -3.65 -11.77
N ILE A 181 -10.28 -2.45 -12.15
CA ILE A 181 -10.56 -1.22 -11.41
C ILE A 181 -11.97 -0.74 -11.79
N LYS A 182 -12.99 -1.23 -11.09
CA LYS A 182 -14.38 -0.86 -11.40
C LYS A 182 -14.65 0.61 -11.08
N PRO A 183 -15.54 1.31 -11.81
CA PRO A 183 -16.30 0.85 -12.98
C PRO A 183 -15.56 1.03 -14.32
N THR A 184 -14.23 1.22 -14.31
CA THR A 184 -13.44 1.41 -15.53
C THR A 184 -13.25 0.11 -16.30
N ASN A 185 -12.70 0.21 -17.51
CA ASN A 185 -12.26 -0.93 -18.33
C ASN A 185 -10.77 -1.30 -18.13
N ILE A 186 -10.13 -0.80 -17.06
CA ILE A 186 -8.70 -0.94 -16.81
C ILE A 186 -8.48 -2.02 -15.75
N SER A 187 -7.62 -2.97 -16.08
CA SER A 187 -7.15 -4.00 -15.17
C SER A 187 -5.66 -3.86 -14.87
N ILE A 188 -5.27 -4.21 -13.64
CA ILE A 188 -3.89 -4.21 -13.16
C ILE A 188 -3.50 -5.63 -12.76
N ALA A 189 -2.27 -6.03 -13.08
CA ALA A 189 -1.73 -7.31 -12.62
C ALA A 189 -0.20 -7.30 -12.52
N SER A 190 0.35 -8.28 -11.80
CA SER A 190 1.76 -8.61 -11.87
C SER A 190 2.07 -9.44 -13.12
N ARG A 191 3.31 -9.34 -13.61
CA ARG A 191 3.76 -10.12 -14.77
C ARG A 191 3.73 -11.62 -14.51
N SER A 192 4.05 -12.05 -13.29
CA SER A 192 3.96 -13.45 -12.86
C SER A 192 2.52 -13.94 -12.71
N GLY A 193 1.56 -13.03 -12.53
CA GLY A 193 0.14 -13.34 -12.40
C GLY A 193 -0.64 -13.34 -13.72
N CYS A 194 0.03 -13.26 -14.87
CA CYS A 194 -0.60 -13.25 -16.20
C CYS A 194 0.03 -14.25 -17.16
N ASP A 195 -0.79 -15.10 -17.74
CA ASP A 195 -0.41 -15.98 -18.84
C ASP A 195 -0.79 -15.36 -20.21
N VAL A 196 -0.19 -15.90 -21.28
CA VAL A 196 -0.51 -15.46 -22.65
C VAL A 196 -1.99 -15.71 -22.99
N GLU A 197 -2.61 -16.70 -22.36
CA GLU A 197 -4.05 -16.98 -22.51
C GLU A 197 -4.95 -15.90 -21.89
N ASP A 198 -4.44 -15.11 -20.94
CA ASP A 198 -5.21 -14.00 -20.37
C ASP A 198 -5.26 -12.80 -21.33
N PHE A 199 -4.25 -12.67 -22.19
CA PHE A 199 -4.07 -11.51 -23.06
C PHE A 199 -5.18 -11.37 -24.10
N VAL A 200 -5.74 -12.48 -24.56
CA VAL A 200 -6.87 -12.49 -25.51
C VAL A 200 -8.16 -11.90 -24.95
N LYS A 201 -8.23 -11.67 -23.62
CA LYS A 201 -9.39 -11.05 -22.96
C LYS A 201 -9.36 -9.52 -23.04
N PHE A 202 -8.27 -8.93 -23.50
CA PHE A 202 -8.00 -7.49 -23.52
C PHE A 202 -7.79 -6.98 -24.94
N ASP A 203 -8.17 -5.73 -25.19
CA ASP A 203 -7.95 -5.06 -26.47
C ASP A 203 -6.56 -4.38 -26.51
N LEU A 204 -6.09 -3.92 -25.35
CA LEU A 204 -4.80 -3.27 -25.16
C LEU A 204 -4.05 -3.85 -23.96
N ILE A 205 -2.76 -4.14 -24.14
CA ILE A 205 -1.86 -4.59 -23.08
C ILE A 205 -0.69 -3.63 -23.00
N ILE A 206 -0.39 -3.15 -21.80
CA ILE A 206 0.74 -2.29 -21.50
C ILE A 206 1.67 -3.04 -20.55
N ASP A 207 2.80 -3.53 -21.08
CA ASP A 207 3.79 -4.34 -20.36
C ASP A 207 4.99 -3.49 -19.94
N LEU A 208 5.12 -3.25 -18.64
CA LEU A 208 6.15 -2.40 -18.03
C LEU A 208 7.29 -3.20 -17.38
N SER A 209 7.26 -4.54 -17.49
CA SER A 209 8.21 -5.42 -16.81
C SER A 209 9.63 -5.34 -17.34
N GLU A 210 10.62 -5.39 -16.45
CA GLU A 210 12.04 -5.27 -16.83
C GLU A 210 12.48 -6.35 -17.82
N LYS A 211 12.02 -7.60 -17.62
CA LYS A 211 12.29 -8.75 -18.48
C LYS A 211 11.15 -9.04 -19.45
N SER A 212 10.41 -8.02 -19.88
CA SER A 212 9.40 -8.22 -20.93
C SER A 212 10.10 -8.88 -22.13
N MET A 213 9.72 -10.11 -22.47
CA MET A 213 10.39 -10.85 -23.53
C MET A 213 10.38 -10.02 -24.81
N SER A 214 11.57 -9.67 -25.29
CA SER A 214 11.79 -9.22 -26.66
C SER A 214 11.68 -10.43 -27.59
N ALA A 215 10.48 -10.97 -27.69
CA ALA A 215 10.11 -11.84 -28.79
C ALA A 215 9.13 -11.06 -29.63
N ASP A 216 9.42 -10.99 -30.93
CA ASP A 216 8.49 -10.58 -31.98
C ASP A 216 7.21 -11.44 -31.93
N ASP A 217 6.35 -11.19 -30.94
CA ASP A 217 4.96 -11.61 -30.99
C ASP A 217 4.32 -10.71 -32.05
N ASP A 218 4.33 -11.24 -33.27
CA ASP A 218 3.70 -10.71 -34.46
C ASP A 218 2.26 -10.25 -34.12
N ASN A 219 2.14 -8.97 -33.77
CA ASN A 219 0.97 -8.23 -33.24
C ASN A 219 -0.30 -8.34 -34.10
N ARG A 220 -0.27 -9.11 -35.19
CA ARG A 220 -1.34 -9.23 -36.19
C ARG A 220 -2.17 -10.51 -36.08
N LYS A 221 -1.77 -11.51 -35.26
CA LYS A 221 -2.53 -12.77 -35.13
C LYS A 221 -3.43 -12.86 -33.89
N SER A 222 -3.20 -12.02 -32.88
CA SER A 222 -3.71 -12.28 -31.52
C SER A 222 -4.97 -11.51 -31.12
N GLY A 223 -5.51 -10.63 -31.98
CA GLY A 223 -6.73 -9.86 -31.68
C GLY A 223 -6.59 -8.73 -30.66
N TYR A 224 -5.42 -8.57 -30.03
CA TYR A 224 -5.09 -7.50 -29.08
C TYR A 224 -3.87 -6.70 -29.53
N ARG A 225 -3.74 -5.46 -29.03
CA ARG A 225 -2.53 -4.62 -29.23
C ARG A 225 -1.67 -4.67 -27.97
N LYS A 226 -0.39 -5.05 -28.11
CA LYS A 226 0.57 -5.00 -27.00
C LYS A 226 1.58 -3.85 -27.16
N LEU A 227 1.74 -3.05 -26.11
CA LEU A 227 2.76 -2.02 -25.95
C LEU A 227 3.72 -2.47 -24.86
N THR A 228 5.02 -2.47 -25.17
CA THR A 228 6.05 -2.94 -24.24
C THR A 228 7.02 -1.80 -23.94
N TYR A 229 7.14 -1.44 -22.67
CA TYR A 229 8.05 -0.41 -22.17
C TYR A 229 8.81 -0.96 -20.95
N PRO A 230 9.93 -1.68 -21.15
CA PRO A 230 10.67 -2.25 -20.04
C PRO A 230 11.18 -1.14 -19.10
N LEU A 231 10.84 -1.22 -17.81
CA LEU A 231 11.29 -0.27 -16.80
C LEU A 231 12.19 -0.97 -15.79
N ALA A 232 13.33 -0.36 -15.45
CA ALA A 232 14.19 -0.87 -14.40
C ALA A 232 13.53 -0.70 -13.01
N ALA A 233 13.87 -1.55 -12.04
CA ALA A 233 13.34 -1.39 -10.69
C ALA A 233 13.72 -0.04 -10.02
N GLY A 234 12.85 0.43 -9.13
CA GLY A 234 13.10 1.57 -8.26
C GLY A 234 13.26 2.93 -8.96
N LYS A 235 14.11 3.80 -8.42
CA LYS A 235 14.25 5.21 -8.83
C LYS A 235 14.65 5.39 -10.30
N LYS A 236 15.35 4.41 -10.87
CA LYS A 236 15.74 4.43 -12.29
C LYS A 236 14.50 4.27 -13.17
N GLY A 237 13.67 3.26 -12.94
CA GLY A 237 12.40 3.07 -13.65
C GLY A 237 11.44 4.25 -13.51
N SER A 238 11.37 4.90 -12.34
CA SER A 238 10.51 6.09 -12.22
C SER A 238 10.94 7.26 -13.11
N LYS A 239 12.24 7.37 -13.46
CA LYS A 239 12.71 8.37 -14.43
C LYS A 239 12.35 7.96 -15.86
N GLU A 240 12.54 6.69 -16.19
CA GLU A 240 12.18 6.11 -17.49
C GLU A 240 10.67 6.23 -17.74
N LEU A 241 9.85 5.95 -16.73
CA LEU A 241 8.40 6.12 -16.74
C LEU A 241 8.00 7.52 -17.22
N ARG A 242 8.62 8.57 -16.66
CA ARG A 242 8.33 9.96 -17.05
C ARG A 242 8.59 10.21 -18.54
N THR A 243 9.61 9.58 -19.10
CA THR A 243 9.99 9.73 -20.51
C THR A 243 9.01 9.00 -21.43
N ILE A 244 8.48 7.84 -21.03
CA ILE A 244 7.56 7.05 -21.87
C ILE A 244 6.10 7.54 -21.81
N LEU A 245 5.70 8.23 -20.73
CA LEU A 245 4.30 8.65 -20.53
C LEU A 245 3.72 9.48 -21.70
N PRO A 246 4.43 10.47 -22.28
CA PRO A 246 3.94 11.19 -23.46
C PRO A 246 3.59 10.28 -24.65
N ASP A 247 4.50 9.37 -25.00
CA ASP A 247 4.33 8.46 -26.13
C ASP A 247 3.25 7.42 -25.86
N LEU A 248 3.23 6.85 -24.65
CA LEU A 248 2.21 5.90 -24.20
C LEU A 248 0.81 6.54 -24.29
N VAL A 249 0.64 7.74 -23.74
CA VAL A 249 -0.65 8.44 -23.78
C VAL A 249 -1.04 8.83 -25.19
N ALA A 250 -0.10 9.21 -26.06
CA ALA A 250 -0.39 9.49 -27.46
C ALA A 250 -0.97 8.26 -28.17
N VAL A 251 -0.47 7.06 -27.86
CA VAL A 251 -1.02 5.80 -28.40
C VAL A 251 -2.39 5.48 -27.80
N VAL A 252 -2.52 5.56 -26.46
CA VAL A 252 -3.78 5.26 -25.75
C VAL A 252 -4.90 6.22 -26.14
N SER A 253 -4.58 7.46 -26.55
CA SER A 253 -5.56 8.47 -26.98
C SER A 253 -6.40 8.07 -28.21
N ASN A 254 -6.07 6.95 -28.87
CA ASN A 254 -6.94 6.37 -29.88
C ASN A 254 -8.23 5.81 -29.23
N GLU A 255 -9.39 6.29 -29.67
CA GLU A 255 -10.70 5.94 -29.12
C GLU A 255 -10.97 4.43 -29.04
N SER A 256 -10.55 3.67 -30.05
CA SER A 256 -10.76 2.22 -30.04
C SER A 256 -9.94 1.51 -28.96
N LEU A 257 -8.84 2.12 -28.50
CA LEU A 257 -7.97 1.55 -27.48
C LEU A 257 -8.43 1.92 -26.08
N PHE A 258 -8.64 3.21 -25.79
CA PHE A 258 -8.99 3.60 -24.42
C PHE A 258 -10.42 3.22 -24.03
N LYS A 259 -11.33 3.04 -25.00
CA LYS A 259 -12.68 2.48 -24.74
C LYS A 259 -12.67 0.94 -24.67
N GLY A 260 -11.63 0.27 -25.18
CA GLY A 260 -11.43 -1.18 -25.07
C GLY A 260 -10.93 -1.63 -23.69
N LYS A 261 -10.93 -2.94 -23.43
CA LYS A 261 -10.39 -3.51 -22.19
C LYS A 261 -8.88 -3.36 -22.15
N ILE A 262 -8.36 -2.68 -21.13
CA ILE A 262 -6.93 -2.39 -20.97
C ILE A 262 -6.37 -3.23 -19.84
N LEU A 263 -5.23 -3.89 -20.07
CA LEU A 263 -4.44 -4.54 -19.05
C LEU A 263 -3.10 -3.83 -18.88
N VAL A 264 -2.79 -3.38 -17.68
CA VAL A 264 -1.50 -2.76 -17.34
C VAL A 264 -0.74 -3.69 -16.40
N ILE A 265 0.45 -4.11 -16.81
CA ILE A 265 1.29 -5.04 -16.04
C ILE A 265 2.67 -4.47 -15.75
N CYS A 266 3.20 -4.78 -14.59
CA CYS A 266 4.60 -4.61 -14.22
C CYS A 266 5.06 -5.80 -13.37
N ASP A 267 6.31 -5.82 -12.91
CA ASP A 267 6.85 -7.01 -12.23
C ASP A 267 6.06 -7.39 -10.96
N THR A 268 5.70 -6.42 -10.12
CA THR A 268 4.95 -6.65 -8.88
C THR A 268 3.45 -6.46 -9.01
N GLY A 269 2.97 -5.76 -10.04
CA GLY A 269 1.58 -5.31 -10.15
C GLY A 269 1.20 -4.15 -9.24
N THR A 270 2.09 -3.68 -8.36
CA THR A 270 1.75 -2.74 -7.27
C THR A 270 2.41 -1.37 -7.37
N ASP A 271 3.27 -1.13 -8.38
CA ASP A 271 4.02 0.12 -8.54
C ASP A 271 3.78 0.79 -9.91
N PHE A 272 4.59 0.48 -10.94
CA PHE A 272 4.51 1.17 -12.23
C PHE A 272 3.18 0.94 -12.96
N SER A 273 2.61 -0.26 -12.87
CA SER A 273 1.29 -0.57 -13.42
C SER A 273 0.20 0.33 -12.83
N VAL A 274 0.22 0.54 -11.51
CA VAL A 274 -0.67 1.45 -10.78
C VAL A 274 -0.45 2.88 -11.23
N GLY A 275 0.80 3.31 -11.41
CA GLY A 275 1.13 4.64 -11.90
C GLY A 275 0.58 4.93 -13.30
N VAL A 276 0.71 3.99 -14.24
CA VAL A 276 0.17 4.13 -15.59
C VAL A 276 -1.36 4.05 -15.60
N ALA A 277 -1.95 3.11 -14.85
CA ALA A 277 -3.41 3.04 -14.70
C ALA A 277 -3.97 4.37 -14.16
N LEU A 278 -3.32 4.96 -13.15
CA LEU A 278 -3.69 6.27 -12.62
C LEU A 278 -3.64 7.37 -13.68
N VAL A 279 -2.61 7.40 -14.54
CA VAL A 279 -2.55 8.37 -15.66
C VAL A 279 -3.73 8.20 -16.61
N ILE A 280 -4.06 6.96 -16.98
CA ILE A 280 -5.17 6.68 -17.90
C ILE A 280 -6.51 7.08 -17.26
N VAL A 281 -6.75 6.72 -15.99
CA VAL A 281 -7.96 7.13 -15.25
C VAL A 281 -8.05 8.65 -15.15
N CYS A 282 -6.96 9.35 -14.84
CA CYS A 282 -6.94 10.81 -14.79
C CYS A 282 -7.28 11.48 -16.13
N LEU A 283 -6.84 10.89 -17.24
CA LEU A 283 -6.95 11.51 -18.56
C LEU A 283 -8.23 11.14 -19.33
N PHE A 284 -8.77 9.95 -19.11
CA PHE A 284 -9.86 9.39 -19.94
C PHE A 284 -11.13 9.09 -19.14
N TYR A 285 -11.16 9.40 -17.85
CA TYR A 285 -12.33 9.19 -17.00
C TYR A 285 -12.74 10.44 -16.22
N SER A 286 -14.05 10.63 -16.11
CA SER A 286 -14.67 11.64 -15.25
C SER A 286 -14.40 11.34 -13.76
N LEU A 287 -14.72 12.27 -12.86
CA LEU A 287 -14.65 12.03 -11.41
C LEU A 287 -15.65 10.96 -10.94
N SER A 288 -16.70 10.70 -11.74
CA SER A 288 -17.66 9.61 -11.52
C SER A 288 -17.24 8.31 -12.19
N TYR A 289 -16.04 8.25 -12.77
CA TYR A 289 -15.50 7.12 -13.52
C TYR A 289 -16.29 6.75 -14.78
N ASP A 290 -16.96 7.73 -15.40
CA ASP A 290 -17.50 7.59 -16.75
C ASP A 290 -16.37 7.78 -17.76
N CYS A 291 -16.30 6.90 -18.76
CA CYS A 291 -15.32 7.02 -19.84
C CYS A 291 -15.65 8.25 -20.70
N LEU A 292 -14.65 9.11 -20.91
CA LEU A 292 -14.78 10.33 -21.72
C LEU A 292 -14.73 10.01 -23.21
N ASP A 293 -15.23 10.90 -24.07
CA ASP A 293 -15.10 10.72 -25.52
C ASP A 293 -13.70 11.01 -26.06
N SER A 294 -12.90 11.75 -25.30
CA SER A 294 -11.52 12.09 -25.64
C SER A 294 -10.72 12.40 -24.38
N ARG A 295 -9.39 12.43 -24.55
CA ARG A 295 -8.47 12.86 -23.49
C ARG A 295 -8.87 14.24 -22.95
N THR A 296 -9.00 14.35 -21.64
CA THR A 296 -9.24 15.64 -20.98
C THR A 296 -8.06 16.59 -21.15
N THR A 297 -8.38 17.86 -21.36
CA THR A 297 -7.44 18.99 -21.35
C THR A 297 -7.60 19.85 -20.10
N ALA A 298 -8.50 19.46 -19.19
CA ALA A 298 -8.71 20.15 -17.93
C ALA A 298 -7.45 20.07 -17.05
N PHE A 299 -7.21 21.13 -16.29
CA PHE A 299 -6.15 21.15 -15.29
C PHE A 299 -6.45 20.12 -14.20
N LEU A 300 -5.51 19.20 -13.97
CA LEU A 300 -5.58 18.21 -12.92
C LEU A 300 -4.74 18.68 -11.73
N ASP A 301 -5.40 18.94 -10.60
CA ASP A 301 -4.69 19.25 -9.38
C ASP A 301 -4.25 17.97 -8.63
N LYS A 302 -3.40 18.16 -7.62
CA LYS A 302 -2.88 17.05 -6.81
C LYS A 302 -3.98 16.33 -6.02
N THR A 303 -5.07 17.01 -5.69
CA THR A 303 -6.18 16.47 -4.92
C THR A 303 -6.99 15.50 -5.78
N GLU A 304 -7.28 15.87 -7.02
CA GLU A 304 -7.95 15.01 -7.99
C GLU A 304 -7.17 13.74 -8.31
N ILE A 305 -5.85 13.87 -8.49
CA ILE A 305 -4.97 12.71 -8.74
C ILE A 305 -5.00 11.77 -7.52
N ARG A 306 -4.96 12.32 -6.31
CA ARG A 306 -5.05 11.53 -5.07
C ARG A 306 -6.38 10.80 -4.93
N LYS A 307 -7.51 11.44 -5.22
CA LYS A 307 -8.83 10.79 -5.18
C LYS A 307 -8.89 9.56 -6.07
N ARG A 308 -8.40 9.69 -7.32
CA ARG A 308 -8.33 8.58 -8.27
C ARG A 308 -7.37 7.48 -7.82
N LEU A 309 -6.25 7.84 -7.20
CA LEU A 309 -5.33 6.87 -6.60
C LEU A 309 -5.98 6.11 -5.44
N VAL A 310 -6.69 6.80 -4.53
CA VAL A 310 -7.41 6.18 -3.41
C VAL A 310 -8.41 5.14 -3.92
N HIS A 311 -9.12 5.44 -5.01
CA HIS A 311 -10.03 4.51 -5.66
C HIS A 311 -9.34 3.29 -6.28
N ILE A 312 -8.19 3.49 -6.94
CA ILE A 312 -7.40 2.35 -7.43
C ILE A 312 -6.95 1.48 -6.26
N ILE A 313 -6.51 2.07 -5.14
CA ILE A 313 -6.07 1.34 -3.96
C ILE A 313 -7.22 0.57 -3.28
N SER A 314 -8.45 1.09 -3.32
CA SER A 314 -9.61 0.39 -2.73
C SER A 314 -10.00 -0.86 -3.52
N GLU A 315 -9.79 -0.86 -4.84
CA GLU A 315 -10.05 -2.03 -5.70
C GLU A 315 -8.85 -2.98 -5.78
N HIS A 316 -7.63 -2.44 -5.77
CA HIS A 316 -6.38 -3.19 -5.92
C HIS A 316 -5.41 -2.85 -4.79
N LYS A 317 -5.13 -3.82 -3.91
CA LYS A 317 -4.24 -3.65 -2.76
C LYS A 317 -2.81 -3.34 -3.22
N CYS A 318 -2.47 -2.06 -3.25
CA CYS A 318 -1.17 -1.58 -3.72
C CYS A 318 -0.70 -0.36 -2.92
N ASN A 319 0.60 -0.09 -3.03
CA ASN A 319 1.23 1.10 -2.46
C ASN A 319 2.35 1.55 -3.41
N PRO A 320 2.02 2.28 -4.49
CA PRO A 320 3.01 2.70 -5.48
C PRO A 320 4.07 3.59 -4.82
N SER A 321 5.31 3.47 -5.27
CA SER A 321 6.43 4.16 -4.67
C SER A 321 6.29 5.68 -4.81
N ARG A 322 6.84 6.43 -3.84
CA ARG A 322 6.88 7.90 -3.91
C ARG A 322 7.52 8.41 -5.21
N ASN A 323 8.51 7.68 -5.74
CA ASN A 323 9.16 8.05 -6.99
C ASN A 323 8.23 7.88 -8.20
N THR A 324 7.45 6.79 -8.25
CA THR A 324 6.41 6.57 -9.26
C THR A 324 5.35 7.65 -9.22
N LEU A 325 4.82 7.96 -8.03
CA LEU A 325 3.82 9.04 -7.87
C LEU A 325 4.38 10.41 -8.25
N ASN A 326 5.66 10.69 -7.97
CA ASN A 326 6.29 11.94 -8.41
C ASN A 326 6.46 12.00 -9.94
N ALA A 327 6.69 10.86 -10.61
CA ALA A 327 6.74 10.80 -12.08
C ALA A 327 5.37 11.05 -12.70
N VAL A 328 4.33 10.42 -12.16
CA VAL A 328 2.93 10.59 -12.60
C VAL A 328 2.45 12.03 -12.37
N ASN A 329 2.66 12.59 -11.18
CA ASN A 329 2.27 13.97 -10.87
C ASN A 329 2.98 14.98 -11.78
N ALA A 330 4.29 14.80 -12.02
CA ALA A 330 5.03 15.68 -12.92
C ALA A 330 4.44 15.65 -14.34
N TYR A 331 4.03 14.47 -14.82
CA TYR A 331 3.41 14.36 -16.14
C TYR A 331 2.00 14.97 -16.20
N LEU A 332 1.14 14.69 -15.21
CA LEU A 332 -0.25 15.12 -15.22
C LEU A 332 -0.43 16.62 -14.91
N MET A 333 0.45 17.20 -14.09
CA MET A 333 0.33 18.59 -13.62
C MET A 333 1.15 19.59 -14.46
N GLY A 334 2.09 19.13 -15.29
CA GLY A 334 3.01 19.98 -16.07
C GLY A 334 4.34 20.20 -15.38
#